data_AF-A0A1I7UKL8-F1
#
_entry.id   AF-A0A1I7UKL8-F1
#
_cell.length_a   1.000
_cell.length_b   1.000
_cell.length_c   1.000
_cell.angle_alpha   90.00
_cell.angle_beta   90.00
_cell.angle_gamma   90.00
#
_symmetry.space_group_name_H-M   'P 1'
#
loop_
_entity.id
_entity.type
_entity.pdbx_description
1 polymer ?
#
loop_
_entity_poly.entity_id
_entity_poly.type
_entity_poly.pdbx_seq_one_letter_code
_entity_poly.pdbx_strand_id
1 'polypeptide(L)'
;MIKKPFLLIFFYFLVTVSGKKDDSCDEKPCDKGWKLFERPSGGWCIKIFYEDNIKKASADLKCTSQNATLTSLQNQLESLYIALTVSKKIAPGSGSIWIGVTRREACRNVTRTTTCNSGNSFEWTDRSATGIDGLLWGANQPDNAGLNQDCVVLQAGSTAYVSGMQMATLDDMKCDLDFVGTGRVPRKPVAYACGKKRNSDSFQ
;
A
#
# COMPACT_ATOMS: atom_id res chain seq x y z
N MET A 1 -82.46 3.00 -19.34
CA MET A 1 -81.06 3.46 -19.49
C MET A 1 -80.14 2.25 -19.44
N ILE A 2 -79.60 1.83 -20.59
CA ILE A 2 -78.75 0.64 -20.74
C ILE A 2 -77.29 1.11 -20.73
N LYS A 3 -76.51 0.74 -19.71
CA LYS A 3 -75.06 1.01 -19.67
C LYS A 3 -74.32 -0.10 -20.43
N LYS A 4 -73.67 0.24 -21.55
CA LYS A 4 -72.76 -0.65 -22.29
C LYS A 4 -71.45 -0.86 -21.51
N PRO A 5 -70.86 -2.06 -21.48
CA PRO A 5 -69.56 -2.26 -20.86
C PRO A 5 -68.46 -1.83 -21.84
N PHE A 6 -67.48 -1.11 -21.31
CA PHE A 6 -66.28 -0.66 -22.00
C PHE A 6 -65.23 -1.78 -21.92
N LEU A 7 -64.85 -2.36 -23.05
CA LEU A 7 -63.85 -3.42 -23.15
C LEU A 7 -62.46 -2.78 -23.27
N LEU A 8 -61.64 -2.88 -22.22
CA LEU A 8 -60.23 -2.46 -22.20
C LEU A 8 -59.34 -3.59 -22.72
N ILE A 9 -58.72 -3.38 -23.88
CA ILE A 9 -57.73 -4.30 -24.48
C ILE A 9 -56.35 -3.93 -23.92
N PHE A 10 -55.78 -4.79 -23.08
CA PHE A 10 -54.39 -4.70 -22.64
C PHE A 10 -53.46 -5.26 -23.73
N PHE A 11 -52.70 -4.40 -24.40
CA PHE A 11 -51.60 -4.81 -25.25
C PHE A 11 -50.40 -5.21 -24.37
N TYR A 12 -50.17 -6.51 -24.21
CA TYR A 12 -48.92 -7.03 -23.65
C TYR A 12 -47.81 -6.86 -24.71
N PHE A 13 -46.99 -5.82 -24.58
CA PHE A 13 -45.71 -5.76 -25.27
C PHE A 13 -44.73 -6.71 -24.58
N LEU A 14 -44.43 -7.83 -25.24
CA LEU A 14 -43.31 -8.70 -24.88
C LEU A 14 -42.01 -7.96 -25.23
N VAL A 15 -41.35 -7.37 -24.23
CA VAL A 15 -39.97 -6.88 -24.37
C VAL A 15 -39.06 -8.10 -24.25
N THR A 16 -38.51 -8.57 -25.36
CA THR A 16 -37.45 -9.57 -25.36
C THR A 16 -36.12 -8.87 -25.06
N VAL A 17 -35.67 -8.93 -23.81
CA VAL A 17 -34.29 -8.57 -23.46
C VAL A 17 -33.38 -9.66 -24.01
N SER A 18 -32.73 -9.38 -25.14
CA SER A 18 -31.60 -10.17 -25.61
C SER A 18 -30.36 -9.78 -24.79
N GLY A 19 -30.16 -10.47 -23.67
CA GLY A 19 -28.92 -10.39 -22.92
C GLY A 19 -27.81 -11.05 -23.73
N LYS A 20 -26.96 -10.26 -24.39
CA LYS A 20 -25.67 -10.75 -24.86
C LYS A 20 -24.90 -11.21 -23.62
N LYS A 21 -24.70 -12.52 -23.51
CA LYS A 21 -23.78 -13.10 -22.57
C LYS A 21 -22.39 -12.78 -23.09
N ASP A 22 -21.78 -11.74 -22.54
CA ASP A 22 -20.39 -11.42 -22.81
C ASP A 22 -19.55 -12.48 -22.13
N ASP A 23 -19.01 -13.43 -22.90
CA ASP A 23 -18.02 -14.42 -22.46
C ASP A 23 -16.61 -13.78 -22.40
N SER A 24 -16.53 -12.50 -22.01
CA SER A 24 -15.32 -11.93 -21.44
C SER A 24 -14.98 -12.76 -20.21
N CYS A 25 -13.91 -13.56 -20.31
CA CYS A 25 -13.22 -14.03 -19.11
C CYS A 25 -12.68 -12.77 -18.43
N ASP A 26 -13.48 -12.15 -17.53
CA ASP A 26 -13.12 -10.91 -16.84
C ASP A 26 -11.65 -10.97 -16.44
N GLU A 27 -10.82 -10.19 -17.13
CA GLU A 27 -9.40 -10.15 -16.83
C GLU A 27 -9.31 -9.68 -15.38
N LYS A 28 -8.70 -10.51 -14.51
CA LYS A 28 -8.62 -10.13 -13.11
C LYS A 28 -7.83 -8.82 -13.04
N PRO A 29 -8.34 -7.78 -12.36
CA PRO A 29 -7.72 -6.46 -12.37
C PRO A 29 -6.30 -6.48 -11.78
N CYS A 30 -5.95 -7.52 -11.02
CA CYS A 30 -4.59 -7.80 -10.62
C CYS A 30 -4.21 -9.25 -10.87
N ASP A 31 -2.92 -9.48 -11.15
CA ASP A 31 -2.32 -10.81 -11.18
C ASP A 31 -2.59 -11.61 -9.90
N LYS A 32 -2.49 -12.94 -10.00
CA LYS A 32 -2.69 -13.84 -8.86
C LYS A 32 -1.81 -13.46 -7.65
N GLY A 33 -2.47 -13.24 -6.51
CA GLY A 33 -1.82 -12.93 -5.24
C GLY A 33 -1.52 -11.43 -5.04
N TRP A 34 -1.93 -10.57 -5.96
CA TRP A 34 -1.91 -9.13 -5.79
C TRP A 34 -3.32 -8.64 -5.39
N LYS A 35 -3.39 -7.70 -4.45
CA LYS A 35 -4.64 -7.10 -3.97
C LYS A 35 -4.85 -5.75 -4.62
N LEU A 36 -6.03 -5.54 -5.21
CA LEU A 36 -6.43 -4.25 -5.78
C LEU A 36 -6.79 -3.26 -4.66
N PHE A 37 -6.32 -2.02 -4.84
CA PHE A 37 -6.74 -0.83 -4.13
C PHE A 37 -7.15 0.24 -5.14
N GLU A 38 -8.29 0.86 -4.92
CA GLU A 38 -8.71 2.01 -5.72
C GLU A 38 -8.14 3.29 -5.12
N ARG A 39 -7.45 4.07 -5.96
CA ARG A 39 -6.82 5.34 -5.60
C ARG A 39 -7.33 6.45 -6.51
N PRO A 40 -7.16 7.73 -6.14
CA PRO A 40 -7.43 8.85 -7.05
C PRO A 40 -6.64 8.78 -8.37
N SER A 41 -5.47 8.12 -8.36
CA SER A 41 -4.61 7.89 -9.53
C SER A 41 -5.01 6.66 -10.37
N GLY A 42 -6.03 5.91 -9.95
CA GLY A 42 -6.49 4.66 -10.57
C GLY A 42 -6.18 3.41 -9.75
N GLY A 43 -6.62 2.26 -10.24
CA GLY A 43 -6.44 0.97 -9.57
C GLY A 43 -4.98 0.56 -9.44
N TRP A 44 -4.58 0.21 -8.22
CA TRP A 44 -3.21 -0.16 -7.85
C TRP A 44 -3.18 -1.52 -7.15
N CYS A 45 -2.34 -2.41 -7.66
CA CYS A 45 -2.20 -3.78 -7.19
C CYS A 45 -1.00 -3.88 -6.26
N ILE A 46 -1.22 -4.29 -5.01
CA ILE A 46 -0.19 -4.47 -3.99
C ILE A 46 0.03 -5.95 -3.70
N LYS A 47 1.29 -6.38 -3.60
CA LYS A 47 1.69 -7.71 -3.12
C LYS A 47 2.81 -7.63 -2.10
N ILE A 48 2.67 -8.45 -1.06
CA ILE A 48 3.63 -8.53 0.05
C ILE A 48 4.52 -9.75 -0.19
N PHE A 49 5.82 -9.54 -0.13
CA PHE A 49 6.83 -10.57 -0.20
C PHE A 49 7.57 -10.67 1.14
N TYR A 50 7.96 -11.87 1.52
CA TYR A 50 8.57 -12.16 2.81
C TYR A 50 10.01 -12.59 2.61
N GLU A 51 10.93 -11.90 3.28
CA GLU A 51 12.36 -12.22 3.28
C GLU A 51 12.97 -11.64 4.55
N ASP A 52 13.63 -12.49 5.32
CA ASP A 52 14.17 -12.09 6.61
C ASP A 52 15.39 -11.18 6.46
N ASN A 53 15.42 -10.08 7.21
CA ASN A 53 16.50 -9.09 7.23
C ASN A 53 16.86 -8.52 5.84
N ILE A 54 15.88 -8.39 4.95
CA ILE A 54 16.10 -7.90 3.58
C ILE A 54 16.57 -6.42 3.60
N LYS A 55 17.58 -6.11 2.78
CA LYS A 55 18.07 -4.73 2.58
C LYS A 55 17.17 -3.97 1.60
N LYS A 56 17.01 -2.66 1.82
CA LYS A 56 16.15 -1.80 1.00
C LYS A 56 16.45 -1.91 -0.50
N ALA A 57 17.71 -1.79 -0.89
CA ALA A 57 18.13 -1.90 -2.29
C ALA A 57 17.78 -3.26 -2.91
N SER A 58 17.90 -4.35 -2.15
CA SER A 58 17.48 -5.69 -2.61
C SER A 58 15.96 -5.79 -2.76
N ALA A 59 15.20 -5.17 -1.86
CA ALA A 59 13.74 -5.10 -1.95
C ALA A 59 13.28 -4.32 -3.20
N ASP A 60 13.94 -3.20 -3.51
CA ASP A 60 13.68 -2.43 -4.74
C ASP A 60 13.89 -3.29 -5.99
N LEU A 61 15.05 -3.93 -6.12
CA LEU A 61 15.37 -4.80 -7.27
C LEU A 61 14.37 -5.97 -7.42
N LYS A 62 13.96 -6.56 -6.30
CA LYS A 62 12.96 -7.65 -6.31
C LYS A 62 11.57 -7.16 -6.71
N CYS A 63 11.17 -5.94 -6.39
CA CYS A 63 9.95 -5.38 -6.94
C CYS A 63 10.09 -5.10 -8.44
N THR A 64 11.22 -4.56 -8.89
CA THR A 64 11.48 -4.34 -10.32
C THR A 64 11.39 -5.64 -11.12
N SER A 65 11.88 -6.77 -10.57
CA SER A 65 11.78 -8.08 -11.22
C SER A 65 10.34 -8.59 -11.38
N GLN A 66 9.36 -7.95 -10.74
CA GLN A 66 7.93 -8.25 -10.84
C GLN A 66 7.17 -7.25 -11.72
N ASN A 67 7.89 -6.40 -12.46
CA ASN A 67 7.35 -5.23 -13.16
C ASN A 67 6.58 -4.31 -12.21
N ALA A 68 7.13 -4.10 -11.02
CA ALA A 68 6.58 -3.32 -9.94
C ALA A 68 7.65 -2.43 -9.30
N THR A 69 7.24 -1.60 -8.35
CA THR A 69 8.12 -0.81 -7.48
C THR A 69 7.80 -1.14 -6.03
N LEU A 70 8.63 -0.76 -5.07
CA LEU A 70 8.11 -0.68 -3.69
C LEU A 70 6.92 0.28 -3.69
N THR A 71 5.84 -0.12 -3.04
CA THR A 71 4.57 0.60 -3.10
C THR A 71 4.57 1.80 -2.18
N SER A 72 4.06 2.92 -2.67
CA SER A 72 3.54 3.99 -1.80
C SER A 72 2.25 3.58 -1.11
N LEU A 73 1.80 4.41 -0.16
CA LEU A 73 0.58 4.22 0.60
C LEU A 73 -0.36 5.41 0.35
N GLN A 74 -1.55 5.14 -0.21
CA GLN A 74 -2.55 6.18 -0.44
C GLN A 74 -3.20 6.65 0.86
N ASN A 75 -3.40 5.73 1.81
CA ASN A 75 -4.09 6.00 3.07
C ASN A 75 -3.77 4.92 4.13
N GLN A 76 -4.37 5.09 5.30
CA GLN A 76 -4.18 4.20 6.45
C GLN A 76 -4.76 2.78 6.23
N LEU A 77 -5.74 2.59 5.35
CA LEU A 77 -6.27 1.26 5.06
C LEU A 77 -5.25 0.38 4.34
N GLU A 78 -4.46 0.97 3.42
CA GLU A 78 -3.35 0.26 2.78
C GLU A 78 -2.26 -0.09 3.78
N SER A 79 -1.91 0.85 4.66
CA SER A 79 -0.94 0.65 5.75
C SER A 79 -1.36 -0.49 6.67
N LEU A 80 -2.62 -0.47 7.14
CA LEU A 80 -3.19 -1.51 8.00
C LEU A 80 -3.25 -2.87 7.29
N TYR A 81 -3.66 -2.91 6.02
CA TYR A 81 -3.66 -4.15 5.25
C TYR A 81 -2.26 -4.79 5.22
N ILE A 82 -1.23 -4.01 4.87
CA ILE A 82 0.14 -4.52 4.77
C ILE A 82 0.65 -4.97 6.14
N ALA A 83 0.58 -4.07 7.14
CA ALA A 83 1.10 -4.35 8.48
C ALA A 83 0.42 -5.55 9.13
N LEU A 84 -0.92 -5.64 9.09
CA LEU A 84 -1.65 -6.75 9.71
C LEU A 84 -1.44 -8.07 8.98
N THR A 85 -1.34 -8.05 7.64
CA THR A 85 -1.05 -9.26 6.86
C THR A 85 0.33 -9.81 7.23
N VAL A 86 1.33 -8.94 7.37
CA VAL A 86 2.67 -9.33 7.82
C VAL A 86 2.66 -9.78 9.27
N SER A 87 2.06 -9.02 10.20
CA SER A 87 1.93 -9.38 11.61
C SER A 87 1.35 -10.78 11.79
N LYS A 88 0.28 -11.11 11.07
CA LYS A 88 -0.35 -12.43 11.12
C LYS A 88 0.60 -13.53 10.66
N LYS A 89 1.41 -13.28 9.64
CA LYS A 89 2.36 -14.26 9.08
C LYS A 89 3.55 -14.52 10.01
N ILE A 90 4.01 -13.49 10.72
CA ILE A 90 5.23 -13.57 11.55
C ILE A 90 4.95 -13.85 13.03
N ALA A 91 3.68 -13.90 13.46
CA ALA A 91 3.31 -14.14 14.86
C ALA A 91 3.96 -15.42 15.43
N PRO A 92 4.45 -15.41 16.69
CA PRO A 92 4.38 -14.32 17.68
C PRO A 92 5.52 -13.28 17.58
N GLY A 93 6.22 -13.20 16.44
CA GLY A 93 7.33 -12.30 16.21
C GLY A 93 6.94 -10.88 15.80
N SER A 94 7.97 -10.10 15.47
CA SER A 94 7.88 -8.72 15.01
C SER A 94 8.92 -8.43 13.93
N GLY A 95 8.75 -7.30 13.25
CA GLY A 95 9.67 -6.81 12.25
C GLY A 95 9.12 -5.56 11.58
N SER A 96 9.58 -5.32 10.37
CA SER A 96 9.13 -4.18 9.57
C SER A 96 9.02 -4.53 8.09
N ILE A 97 8.43 -3.61 7.32
CA ILE A 97 8.19 -3.77 5.88
C ILE A 97 8.81 -2.60 5.13
N TRP A 98 9.59 -2.89 4.09
CA TRP A 98 10.01 -1.86 3.15
C TRP A 98 8.84 -1.41 2.25
N ILE A 99 8.70 -0.09 2.12
CA ILE A 99 7.73 0.59 1.27
C ILE A 99 8.43 1.65 0.41
N GLY A 100 7.71 2.16 -0.60
CA GLY A 100 8.24 3.04 -1.64
C GLY A 100 8.18 4.52 -1.27
N VAL A 101 9.10 4.96 -0.41
CA VAL A 101 9.17 6.34 0.08
C VAL A 101 10.63 6.73 0.36
N THR A 102 10.96 7.99 0.12
CA THR A 102 12.32 8.53 0.30
C THR A 102 12.27 9.91 0.92
N ARG A 103 13.29 10.26 1.71
CA ARG A 103 13.44 11.61 2.25
C ARG A 103 13.73 12.59 1.11
N ARG A 104 13.01 13.71 1.10
CA ARG A 104 13.24 14.79 0.13
C ARG A 104 14.62 15.39 0.33
N GLU A 105 15.28 15.75 -0.77
CA GLU A 105 16.63 16.33 -0.76
C GLU A 105 16.75 17.52 0.21
N ALA A 106 15.78 18.44 0.16
CA ALA A 106 15.74 19.62 1.02
C ALA A 106 15.62 19.32 2.53
N CYS A 107 15.26 18.08 2.90
CA CYS A 107 15.07 17.65 4.28
C CYS A 107 16.10 16.61 4.75
N ARG A 108 17.12 16.29 3.95
CA ARG A 108 18.16 15.29 4.28
C ARG A 108 19.04 15.69 5.47
N ASN A 109 19.47 16.94 5.50
CA ASN A 109 20.46 17.42 6.47
C ASN A 109 19.85 18.20 7.63
N VAL A 110 18.55 18.03 7.89
CA VAL A 110 17.85 18.68 8.99
C VAL A 110 16.96 17.69 9.73
N THR A 111 16.82 17.88 11.03
CA THR A 111 15.76 17.26 11.84
C THR A 111 14.43 17.96 11.53
N ARG A 112 13.37 17.64 12.28
CA ARG A 112 12.08 18.32 12.11
C ARG A 112 12.19 19.85 12.27
N THR A 113 11.64 20.56 11.29
CA THR A 113 11.48 22.01 11.27
C THR A 113 10.06 22.36 10.78
N THR A 114 9.72 23.64 10.70
CA THR A 114 8.47 24.09 10.07
C THR A 114 8.40 23.66 8.60
N THR A 115 9.53 23.68 7.88
CA THR A 115 9.62 23.35 6.45
C THR A 115 9.82 21.86 6.17
N CYS A 116 10.38 21.11 7.12
CA CYS A 116 10.57 19.66 7.09
C CYS A 116 9.83 19.03 8.27
N ASN A 117 8.57 18.69 8.04
CA ASN A 117 7.65 18.12 9.03
C ASN A 117 7.13 16.74 8.59
N SER A 118 6.23 16.16 9.36
CA SER A 118 5.67 14.82 9.11
C SER A 118 4.92 14.70 7.78
N GLY A 119 4.35 15.78 7.26
CA GLY A 119 3.60 15.75 6.00
C GLY A 119 4.46 15.98 4.76
N ASN A 120 5.69 16.47 4.90
CA ASN A 120 6.44 16.95 3.75
C ASN A 120 7.95 16.65 3.78
N SER A 121 8.47 15.91 4.76
CA SER A 121 9.89 15.52 4.77
C SER A 121 10.20 14.38 3.80
N PHE A 122 9.17 13.63 3.40
CA PHE A 122 9.26 12.44 2.55
C PHE A 122 8.37 12.57 1.33
N GLU A 123 8.72 11.83 0.29
CA GLU A 123 7.95 11.71 -0.94
C GLU A 123 7.87 10.25 -1.42
N TRP A 124 6.73 9.90 -2.03
CA TRP A 124 6.49 8.57 -2.59
C TRP A 124 7.32 8.34 -3.85
N THR A 125 8.09 7.26 -3.90
CA THR A 125 9.03 7.00 -5.00
C THR A 125 8.34 6.56 -6.29
N ASP A 126 7.18 5.91 -6.17
CA ASP A 126 6.44 5.35 -7.30
C ASP A 126 5.38 6.30 -7.90
N ARG A 127 5.18 7.48 -7.27
CA ARG A 127 4.22 8.52 -7.66
C ARG A 127 2.78 8.04 -7.84
N SER A 128 2.42 6.90 -7.26
CA SER A 128 1.10 6.29 -7.43
C SER A 128 0.13 6.68 -6.31
N ALA A 129 0.61 7.20 -5.19
CA ALA A 129 -0.20 7.80 -4.13
C ALA A 129 -0.12 9.33 -4.15
N THR A 130 -1.19 10.00 -3.74
CA THR A 130 -1.27 11.46 -3.59
C THR A 130 -1.60 11.86 -2.15
N GLY A 131 -1.29 13.10 -1.78
CA GLY A 131 -1.56 13.62 -0.43
C GLY A 131 -0.67 12.98 0.63
N ILE A 132 -1.08 13.12 1.90
CA ILE A 132 -0.30 12.73 3.08
C ILE A 132 -1.00 11.68 3.95
N ASP A 133 -2.18 11.20 3.54
CA ASP A 133 -3.00 10.32 4.38
C ASP A 133 -2.36 8.95 4.64
N GLY A 134 -1.42 8.53 3.78
CA GLY A 134 -0.59 7.34 3.97
C GLY A 134 0.62 7.56 4.88
N LEU A 135 0.94 8.80 5.25
CA LEU A 135 2.07 9.14 6.12
C LEU A 135 1.67 9.11 7.60
N LEU A 136 1.26 7.94 8.08
CA LEU A 136 0.96 7.73 9.51
C LEU A 136 2.24 7.38 10.27
N TRP A 137 2.89 8.40 10.82
CA TRP A 137 4.14 8.24 11.57
C TRP A 137 3.93 7.71 12.99
N GLY A 138 4.91 6.92 13.46
CA GLY A 138 5.02 6.56 14.87
C GLY A 138 5.30 7.80 15.73
N ALA A 139 5.18 7.63 17.04
CA ALA A 139 5.47 8.71 17.98
C ALA A 139 6.86 9.30 17.73
N ASN A 140 6.93 10.63 17.65
CA ASN A 140 8.12 11.43 17.36
C ASN A 140 8.72 11.31 15.95
N GLN A 141 8.16 10.47 15.07
CA GLN A 141 8.65 10.30 13.70
C GLN A 141 8.00 11.30 12.70
N PRO A 142 8.66 11.60 11.56
CA PRO A 142 10.05 11.23 11.26
C PRO A 142 11.04 12.18 11.95
N ASP A 143 12.07 11.66 12.60
CA ASP A 143 12.99 12.48 13.42
C ASP A 143 14.33 12.82 12.74
N ASN A 144 14.74 12.05 11.72
CA ASN A 144 16.06 12.16 11.10
C ASN A 144 17.23 12.11 12.11
N ALA A 145 17.11 11.31 13.15
CA ALA A 145 18.18 11.01 14.09
C ALA A 145 19.51 10.67 13.37
N GLY A 146 20.54 11.46 13.69
CA GLY A 146 21.87 11.32 13.08
C GLY A 146 21.96 11.78 11.62
N LEU A 147 20.94 12.48 11.10
CA LEU A 147 20.89 13.10 9.78
C LEU A 147 21.20 12.13 8.63
N ASN A 148 20.68 10.90 8.73
CA ASN A 148 20.94 9.83 7.75
C ASN A 148 19.80 8.82 7.65
N GLN A 149 18.58 9.22 8.01
CA GLN A 149 17.40 8.37 7.93
C GLN A 149 16.58 8.72 6.69
N ASP A 150 17.11 8.32 5.54
CA ASP A 150 16.54 8.66 4.23
C ASP A 150 15.46 7.68 3.74
N CYS A 151 15.31 6.54 4.43
CA CYS A 151 14.36 5.49 4.10
C CYS A 151 13.33 5.32 5.20
N VAL A 152 12.23 4.63 4.90
CA VAL A 152 11.15 4.39 5.86
C VAL A 152 10.75 2.92 5.85
N VAL A 153 10.40 2.43 7.02
CA VAL A 153 9.73 1.14 7.18
C VAL A 153 8.35 1.31 7.80
N LEU A 154 7.46 0.38 7.49
CA LEU A 154 6.18 0.19 8.15
C LEU A 154 6.32 -0.90 9.22
N GLN A 155 5.85 -0.65 10.44
CA GLN A 155 6.05 -1.56 11.57
C GLN A 155 5.03 -2.71 11.59
N ALA A 156 5.48 -3.93 11.91
CA ALA A 156 4.63 -5.11 12.08
C ALA A 156 5.04 -5.99 13.27
N GLY A 157 4.05 -6.66 13.86
CA GLY A 157 4.20 -7.46 15.07
C GLY A 157 2.87 -7.86 15.69
N SER A 158 2.91 -8.86 16.58
CA SER A 158 1.74 -9.41 17.27
C SER A 158 1.30 -8.62 18.50
N THR A 159 2.05 -7.60 18.91
CA THR A 159 1.73 -6.69 20.02
C THR A 159 1.49 -5.28 19.49
N ALA A 160 0.80 -4.41 20.24
CA ALA A 160 0.54 -3.04 19.81
C ALA A 160 1.84 -2.21 19.66
N TYR A 161 2.87 -2.55 20.44
CA TYR A 161 4.16 -1.87 20.44
C TYR A 161 5.32 -2.87 20.48
N VAL A 162 6.40 -2.54 19.78
CA VAL A 162 7.69 -3.25 19.82
C VAL A 162 8.80 -2.21 19.85
N SER A 163 9.66 -2.29 20.87
CA SER A 163 10.79 -1.36 21.03
C SER A 163 10.38 0.13 20.94
N GLY A 164 9.24 0.48 21.56
CA GLY A 164 8.68 1.84 21.57
C GLY A 164 7.90 2.24 20.32
N MET A 165 7.86 1.40 19.28
CA MET A 165 7.22 1.70 18.01
C MET A 165 5.82 1.10 17.94
N GLN A 166 4.84 1.91 17.55
CA GLN A 166 3.47 1.45 17.34
C GLN A 166 3.37 0.65 16.03
N MET A 167 2.67 -0.47 16.04
CA MET A 167 2.46 -1.26 14.82
C MET A 167 1.59 -0.50 13.81
N ALA A 168 1.77 -0.82 12.53
CA ALA A 168 1.11 -0.15 11.40
C ALA A 168 1.40 1.36 11.28
N THR A 169 2.42 1.86 11.96
CA THR A 169 2.95 3.22 11.80
C THR A 169 4.31 3.21 11.12
N LEU A 170 4.70 4.36 10.58
CA LEU A 170 5.94 4.59 9.86
C LEU A 170 7.08 5.03 10.78
N ASP A 171 8.29 4.69 10.37
CA ASP A 171 9.55 5.05 11.03
C ASP A 171 10.60 5.32 9.96
N ASP A 172 11.25 6.48 10.00
CA ASP A 172 12.40 6.70 9.15
C ASP A 172 13.66 6.08 9.76
N MET A 173 14.54 5.61 8.90
CA MET A 173 15.73 4.87 9.29
C MET A 173 16.80 4.90 8.20
N LYS A 174 18.03 4.54 8.55
CA LYS A 174 19.11 4.43 7.54
C LYS A 174 18.78 3.33 6.53
N CYS A 175 18.88 3.63 5.24
CA CYS A 175 18.52 2.70 4.18
C CYS A 175 19.28 1.36 4.24
N ASP A 176 20.50 1.37 4.75
CA ASP A 176 21.44 0.25 4.82
C ASP A 176 21.64 -0.31 6.23
N LEU A 177 20.86 0.14 7.22
CA LEU A 177 21.03 -0.19 8.63
C LEU A 177 21.31 -1.68 8.87
N ASP A 178 22.35 -1.98 9.66
CA ASP A 178 22.58 -3.31 10.19
C ASP A 178 21.76 -3.52 11.47
N PHE A 179 20.57 -4.08 11.33
CA PHE A 179 19.69 -4.36 12.45
C PHE A 179 20.25 -5.39 13.43
N VAL A 180 21.06 -6.33 12.95
CA VAL A 180 21.63 -7.38 13.79
C VAL A 180 22.82 -6.80 14.56
N GLY A 181 23.78 -6.21 13.85
CA GLY A 181 24.97 -5.60 14.47
C GLY A 181 24.65 -4.43 15.40
N THR A 182 23.53 -3.72 15.18
CA THR A 182 23.08 -2.63 16.07
C THR A 182 22.06 -3.06 17.13
N GLY A 183 21.78 -4.36 17.28
CA GLY A 183 20.90 -4.88 18.34
C GLY A 183 19.40 -4.54 18.17
N ARG A 184 18.97 -4.19 16.95
CA ARG A 184 17.58 -3.82 16.61
C ARG A 184 16.81 -4.96 15.94
N VAL A 185 17.16 -6.21 16.26
CA VAL A 185 16.58 -7.43 15.66
C VAL A 185 15.04 -7.44 15.61
N PRO A 186 14.30 -7.02 16.66
CA PRO A 186 12.83 -7.01 16.62
C PRO A 186 12.21 -6.07 15.57
N ARG A 187 13.00 -5.17 14.98
CA ARG A 187 12.58 -4.15 13.99
C ARG A 187 13.09 -4.45 12.58
N LYS A 188 13.83 -5.54 12.38
CA LYS A 188 14.42 -5.85 11.06
C LYS A 188 13.33 -5.99 9.98
N PRO A 189 13.62 -5.64 8.72
CA PRO A 189 12.68 -5.84 7.63
C PRO A 189 12.50 -7.34 7.40
N VAL A 190 11.28 -7.83 7.59
CA VAL A 190 10.90 -9.23 7.38
C VAL A 190 10.04 -9.40 6.11
N ALA A 191 9.68 -8.28 5.50
CA ALA A 191 8.89 -8.23 4.30
C ALA A 191 9.17 -6.94 3.52
N TYR A 192 8.66 -6.91 2.30
CA TYR A 192 8.61 -5.73 1.45
C TYR A 192 7.32 -5.76 0.63
N ALA A 193 6.73 -4.60 0.39
CA ALA A 193 5.48 -4.48 -0.35
C ALA A 193 5.74 -3.87 -1.73
N CYS A 194 5.42 -4.62 -2.78
CA CYS A 194 5.52 -4.14 -4.15
C CYS A 194 4.15 -3.68 -4.66
N GLY A 195 4.16 -2.68 -5.54
CA GLY A 195 2.98 -2.06 -6.15
C GLY A 195 3.14 -1.90 -7.65
N LYS A 196 2.06 -2.10 -8.40
CA LYS A 196 1.97 -1.80 -9.84
C LYS A 196 0.55 -1.43 -10.23
N LYS A 197 0.39 -0.78 -11.39
CA LYS A 197 -0.94 -0.48 -11.94
C LYS A 197 -1.73 -1.78 -12.15
N ARG A 198 -3.06 -1.69 -12.03
CA ARG A 198 -3.96 -2.77 -12.46
C ARG A 198 -3.70 -3.17 -13.91
N ASN A 199 -4.03 -4.41 -14.24
CA ASN A 199 -4.04 -4.85 -15.62
C ASN A 199 -5.01 -3.95 -16.38
N SER A 200 -4.56 -3.34 -17.47
CA SER A 200 -5.45 -2.61 -18.36
C SER A 200 -6.18 -3.64 -19.20
N ASP A 201 -7.51 -3.55 -19.26
CA ASP A 201 -8.26 -4.23 -20.33
C ASP A 201 -7.59 -3.83 -21.65
N SER A 202 -7.03 -4.79 -22.37
CA SER A 202 -6.54 -4.57 -23.72
C SER A 202 -7.75 -4.32 -24.63
N PHE A 203 -8.32 -3.11 -24.57
CA PHE A 203 -9.19 -2.62 -25.62
C PHE A 203 -8.29 -2.32 -26.83
N GLN A 204 -8.20 -3.31 -27.70
CA GLN A 204 -7.73 -3.20 -29.07
C GLN A 204 -8.90 -2.83 -29.98
#